data_AF-A0A9E0NFQ8-F1
#
_entry.id   AF-A0A9E0NFQ8-F1
#
_cell.length_a   1.000
_cell.length_b   1.000
_cell.length_c   1.000
_cell.angle_alpha   90.00
_cell.angle_beta   90.00
_cell.angle_gamma   90.00
#
_symmetry.space_group_name_H-M   'P 1'
#
loop_
_entity.id
_entity.type
_entity.pdbx_description
1 polymer ?
#
loop_
_entity_poly.entity_id
_entity_poly.type
_entity_poly.pdbx_seq_one_letter_code
_entity_poly.pdbx_strand_id
1 'polypeptide(L)'
;MLVLAACGESQATPAPSAHPAAPPATSHAAPRRAAADPGPARPLVGDPAHTAALTRVWIATAVDDGPAEAGPIRARAGQRVTLFAVLEAGAATYSDAPRLRRGRAIVSPRPLAAAPGAELRWAKVEPEAANLSNTTSGSFRFEAIPYRAVDLPAAAGHGHVAADVHPTLTPDHGHGLGTMRFQLEARQGERVVRSPGADSRRGRGAGGLSADVHRVSIRRDDTFLGYLTEMYGQPYIWASAGTSPNNHQSEHLEGSDCADLMVY
;
A
#
# COMPACT_ATOMS: atom_id res chain seq x y z
N MET A 1 20.39 15.47 -32.57
CA MET A 1 21.47 15.67 -31.59
C MET A 1 21.08 14.82 -30.38
N LEU A 2 21.60 13.59 -30.31
CA LEU A 2 21.23 12.57 -29.33
C LEU A 2 22.19 12.69 -28.14
N VAL A 3 21.68 13.11 -26.97
CA VAL A 3 22.48 13.21 -25.75
C VAL A 3 22.40 11.86 -25.02
N LEU A 4 23.48 11.08 -25.10
CA LEU A 4 23.70 9.90 -24.26
C LEU A 4 23.99 10.39 -22.83
N ALA A 5 22.99 10.31 -21.95
CA ALA A 5 23.20 10.51 -20.52
C ALA A 5 23.85 9.25 -19.96
N ALA A 6 25.16 9.30 -19.73
CA ALA A 6 25.89 8.27 -19.00
C ALA A 6 25.40 8.26 -17.55
N CYS A 7 24.72 7.18 -17.14
CA CYS A 7 24.53 6.88 -15.72
C CYS A 7 25.93 6.68 -15.11
N GLY A 8 26.25 7.45 -14.07
CA GLY A 8 27.56 7.46 -13.46
C GLY A 8 28.07 6.05 -13.14
N GLU A 9 29.29 5.77 -13.57
CA GLU A 9 30.04 4.60 -13.18
C GLU A 9 30.13 4.58 -11.65
N SER A 10 29.40 3.66 -11.02
CA SER A 10 29.72 3.23 -9.66
C SER A 10 31.17 2.78 -9.67
N GLN A 11 32.02 3.53 -8.97
CA GLN A 11 33.42 3.19 -8.76
C GLN A 11 33.51 1.71 -8.36
N ALA A 12 34.32 0.96 -9.10
CA ALA A 12 34.59 -0.44 -8.84
C ALA A 12 34.97 -0.62 -7.37
N THR A 13 34.10 -1.29 -6.61
CA THR A 13 34.35 -1.68 -5.24
C THR A 13 35.59 -2.56 -5.23
N PRO A 14 36.60 -2.29 -4.37
CA PRO A 14 37.77 -3.17 -4.26
C PRO A 14 37.33 -4.59 -3.94
N ALA A 15 38.08 -5.56 -4.47
CA ALA A 15 37.84 -6.98 -4.27
C ALA A 15 37.62 -7.30 -2.77
N PRO A 16 36.65 -8.16 -2.42
CA PRO A 16 36.35 -8.47 -1.04
C PRO A 16 37.59 -9.10 -0.39
N SER A 17 38.15 -8.39 0.59
CA SER A 17 39.09 -8.98 1.52
C SER A 17 38.36 -10.09 2.26
N ALA A 18 38.94 -11.30 2.28
CA ALA A 18 38.40 -12.46 2.95
C ALA A 18 38.20 -12.15 4.44
N HIS A 19 36.97 -11.80 4.82
CA HIS A 19 36.60 -11.67 6.22
C HIS A 19 36.58 -13.07 6.86
N PRO A 20 37.12 -13.21 8.08
CA PRO A 20 37.04 -14.46 8.82
C PRO A 20 35.58 -14.87 9.00
N ALA A 21 35.31 -16.17 8.88
CA ALA A 21 33.98 -16.76 9.01
C ALA A 21 33.30 -16.28 10.29
N ALA A 22 32.11 -15.69 10.13
CA ALA A 22 31.30 -15.26 11.26
C ALA A 22 30.96 -16.48 12.15
N PRO A 23 31.02 -16.34 13.48
CA PRO A 23 30.62 -17.41 14.40
C PRO A 23 29.15 -17.79 14.17
N PRO A 24 28.77 -19.06 14.45
CA PRO A 24 27.41 -19.54 14.27
C PRO A 24 26.43 -18.66 15.05
N ALA A 25 25.41 -18.16 14.35
CA ALA A 25 24.37 -17.32 14.93
C ALA A 25 23.66 -18.08 16.07
N THR A 26 23.81 -17.58 17.29
CA THR A 26 23.00 -18.00 18.42
C THR A 26 21.54 -17.71 18.10
N SER A 27 20.75 -18.77 17.95
CA SER A 27 19.30 -18.70 17.80
C SER A 27 18.69 -18.05 19.04
N HIS A 28 18.51 -16.73 18.99
CA HIS A 28 17.73 -16.02 19.98
C HIS A 28 16.26 -16.35 19.71
N ALA A 29 15.67 -17.13 20.62
CA ALA A 29 14.24 -17.37 20.65
C ALA A 29 13.51 -16.02 20.54
N ALA A 30 12.65 -15.90 19.54
CA ALA A 30 11.88 -14.68 19.29
C ALA A 30 11.17 -14.28 20.59
N PRO A 31 11.31 -13.02 21.05
CA PRO A 31 10.66 -12.58 22.28
C PRO A 31 9.16 -12.84 22.17
N ARG A 32 8.59 -13.55 23.15
CA ARG A 32 7.13 -13.68 23.31
C ARG A 32 6.58 -12.26 23.36
N ARG A 33 5.86 -11.86 22.32
CA ARG A 33 5.19 -10.56 22.23
C ARG A 33 4.25 -10.48 23.43
N ALA A 34 4.60 -9.65 24.41
CA ALA A 34 3.70 -9.34 25.52
C ALA A 34 2.36 -8.88 24.93
N ALA A 35 1.25 -9.35 25.51
CA ALA A 35 -0.07 -8.88 25.13
C ALA A 35 -0.06 -7.36 25.29
N ALA A 36 -0.20 -6.64 24.18
CA ALA A 36 -0.25 -5.19 24.20
C ALA A 36 -1.43 -4.77 25.08
N ASP A 37 -1.19 -3.81 25.97
CA ASP A 37 -2.23 -3.23 26.81
C ASP A 37 -3.44 -2.85 25.93
N PRO A 38 -4.67 -3.15 26.34
CA PRO A 38 -5.85 -2.70 25.63
C PRO A 38 -5.84 -1.17 25.66
N GLY A 39 -5.44 -0.57 24.54
CA GLY A 39 -5.48 0.88 24.36
C GLY A 39 -6.88 1.44 24.59
N PRO A 40 -7.03 2.78 24.64
CA PRO A 40 -8.31 3.43 24.88
C PRO A 40 -9.39 2.90 23.92
N ALA A 41 -10.60 2.75 24.44
CA ALA A 41 -11.76 2.31 23.67
C ALA A 41 -11.91 3.20 22.43
N ARG A 42 -11.90 2.58 21.25
CA ARG A 42 -12.00 3.30 19.97
C ARG A 42 -13.46 3.58 19.64
N PRO A 43 -13.78 4.70 18.98
CA PRO A 43 -15.15 4.96 18.56
C PRO A 43 -15.65 3.88 17.59
N LEU A 44 -16.87 3.41 17.83
CA LEU A 44 -17.56 2.48 16.95
C LEU A 44 -18.21 3.24 15.79
N VAL A 45 -18.17 2.66 14.60
CA VAL A 45 -19.08 3.00 13.50
C VAL A 45 -20.26 2.05 13.50
N GLY A 46 -21.37 2.45 12.87
CA GLY A 46 -22.56 1.62 12.73
C GLY A 46 -23.44 1.57 13.97
N ASP A 47 -24.45 0.70 13.91
CA ASP A 47 -25.41 0.45 14.97
C ASP A 47 -25.01 -0.82 15.74
N PRO A 48 -24.67 -0.73 17.04
CA PRO A 48 -24.36 -1.89 17.86
C PRO A 48 -25.55 -2.84 18.05
N ALA A 49 -26.79 -2.39 17.85
CA ALA A 49 -27.97 -3.25 17.86
C ALA A 49 -28.11 -4.09 16.59
N HIS A 50 -27.41 -3.74 15.51
CA HIS A 50 -27.45 -4.48 14.25
C HIS A 50 -26.58 -5.75 14.35
N THR A 51 -27.23 -6.89 14.58
CA THR A 51 -26.56 -8.17 14.92
C THR A 51 -25.94 -8.92 13.73
N ALA A 52 -26.14 -8.46 12.49
CA ALA A 52 -25.55 -9.15 11.34
C ALA A 52 -24.02 -9.17 11.41
N ALA A 53 -23.48 -10.31 11.02
CA ALA A 53 -22.07 -10.59 10.99
C ALA A 53 -21.40 -9.84 9.82
N LEU A 54 -20.31 -9.10 10.07
CA LEU A 54 -19.44 -8.62 9.01
C LEU A 54 -18.80 -9.81 8.29
N THR A 55 -18.85 -9.78 6.96
CA THR A 55 -18.29 -10.81 6.08
C THR A 55 -17.13 -10.32 5.24
N ARG A 56 -17.08 -9.02 4.93
CA ARG A 56 -16.00 -8.40 4.16
C ARG A 56 -15.79 -6.95 4.57
N VAL A 57 -14.54 -6.52 4.51
CA VAL A 57 -14.16 -5.09 4.51
C VAL A 57 -13.23 -4.82 3.34
N TRP A 58 -13.41 -3.67 2.69
CA TRP A 58 -12.56 -3.21 1.61
C TRP A 58 -12.57 -1.68 1.51
N ILE A 59 -11.65 -1.14 0.72
CA ILE A 59 -11.48 0.30 0.53
C ILE A 59 -11.95 0.68 -0.87
N ALA A 60 -12.80 1.71 -0.95
CA ALA A 60 -13.16 2.36 -2.21
C ALA A 60 -12.59 3.77 -2.22
N THR A 61 -12.16 4.28 -3.38
CA THR A 61 -11.59 5.62 -3.47
C THR A 61 -12.31 6.44 -4.52
N ALA A 62 -12.68 7.67 -4.15
CA ALA A 62 -13.22 8.67 -5.05
C ALA A 62 -12.16 9.75 -5.32
N VAL A 63 -12.14 10.24 -6.56
CA VAL A 63 -11.40 11.44 -6.97
C VAL A 63 -12.43 12.55 -7.25
N ASP A 64 -12.24 13.70 -6.60
CA ASP A 64 -13.14 14.85 -6.59
C ASP A 64 -14.58 14.44 -6.20
N ASP A 65 -15.55 14.61 -7.09
CA ASP A 65 -16.94 14.21 -6.89
C ASP A 65 -17.30 12.92 -7.65
N GLY A 66 -16.28 12.20 -8.18
CA GLY A 66 -16.45 10.95 -8.90
C GLY A 66 -17.00 9.81 -8.03
N PRO A 67 -17.49 8.72 -8.64
CA PRO A 67 -17.87 7.53 -7.87
C PRO A 67 -16.64 6.88 -7.24
N ALA A 68 -16.80 6.37 -6.01
CA ALA A 68 -15.75 5.62 -5.33
C ALA A 68 -15.61 4.21 -5.92
N GLU A 69 -14.39 3.70 -6.08
CA GLU A 69 -14.14 2.36 -6.64
C GLU A 69 -13.00 1.60 -5.95
N ALA A 70 -13.02 0.26 -6.02
CA ALA A 70 -12.12 -0.62 -5.28
C ALA A 70 -10.69 -0.73 -5.86
N GLY A 71 -10.53 -0.40 -7.15
CA GLY A 71 -9.29 -0.63 -7.90
C GLY A 71 -8.19 0.39 -7.60
N PRO A 72 -7.00 0.21 -8.20
CA PRO A 72 -5.94 1.21 -8.14
C PRO A 72 -6.41 2.55 -8.70
N ILE A 73 -6.22 3.62 -7.93
CA ILE A 73 -6.57 4.99 -8.33
C ILE A 73 -5.32 5.77 -8.72
N ARG A 74 -5.45 6.53 -9.80
CA ARG A 74 -4.51 7.59 -10.19
C ARG A 74 -5.23 8.94 -10.13
N ALA A 75 -4.60 9.92 -9.52
CA ALA A 75 -5.08 11.30 -9.44
C ALA A 75 -3.93 12.28 -9.71
N ARG A 76 -4.27 13.52 -10.09
CA ARG A 76 -3.32 14.62 -10.19
C ARG A 76 -3.25 15.41 -8.89
N ALA A 77 -2.13 16.09 -8.68
CA ALA A 77 -1.97 17.08 -7.64
C ALA A 77 -3.11 18.12 -7.71
N GLY A 78 -3.65 18.48 -6.55
CA GLY A 78 -4.80 19.38 -6.42
C GLY A 78 -6.16 18.71 -6.55
N GLN A 79 -6.25 17.46 -7.02
CA GLN A 79 -7.51 16.70 -6.95
C GLN A 79 -7.73 16.17 -5.53
N ARG A 80 -8.99 16.19 -5.08
CA ARG A 80 -9.35 15.65 -3.78
C ARG A 80 -9.48 14.13 -3.88
N VAL A 81 -8.67 13.39 -3.15
CA VAL A 81 -8.75 11.92 -3.12
C VAL A 81 -9.25 11.46 -1.76
N THR A 82 -10.39 10.78 -1.73
CA THR A 82 -11.03 10.32 -0.50
C THR A 82 -11.14 8.80 -0.51
N LEU A 83 -10.58 8.16 0.52
CA LEU A 83 -10.74 6.74 0.79
C LEU A 83 -12.01 6.55 1.63
N PHE A 84 -12.84 5.58 1.28
CA PHE A 84 -14.06 5.21 1.97
C PHE A 84 -13.97 3.77 2.47
N ALA A 85 -14.36 3.56 3.73
CA ALA A 85 -14.59 2.24 4.26
C ALA A 85 -15.83 1.63 3.61
N VAL A 86 -15.72 0.38 3.17
CA VAL A 86 -16.86 -0.39 2.69
C VAL A 86 -16.97 -1.66 3.50
N LEU A 87 -18.14 -1.84 4.15
CA LEU A 87 -18.47 -3.01 4.95
C LEU A 87 -19.55 -3.84 4.24
N GLU A 88 -19.39 -5.15 4.24
CA GLU A 88 -20.43 -6.08 3.78
C GLU A 88 -20.90 -6.95 4.93
N ALA A 89 -22.21 -7.08 5.06
CA ALA A 89 -22.87 -7.97 6.02
C ALA A 89 -24.10 -8.62 5.34
N GLY A 90 -24.02 -9.93 5.09
CA GLY A 90 -24.99 -10.62 4.26
C GLY A 90 -25.00 -10.07 2.83
N ALA A 91 -26.17 -9.66 2.33
CA ALA A 91 -26.32 -9.07 1.01
C ALA A 91 -26.16 -7.53 0.98
N ALA A 92 -26.03 -6.89 2.14
CA ALA A 92 -25.97 -5.44 2.25
C ALA A 92 -24.53 -4.93 2.17
N THR A 93 -24.37 -3.77 1.52
CA THR A 93 -23.12 -3.01 1.43
C THR A 93 -23.32 -1.66 2.12
N TYR A 94 -22.42 -1.33 3.03
CA TYR A 94 -22.45 -0.11 3.82
C TYR A 94 -21.21 0.74 3.57
N SER A 95 -21.38 2.03 3.35
CA SER A 95 -20.30 3.01 3.18
C SER A 95 -20.88 4.43 3.21
N ASP A 96 -20.06 5.40 3.59
CA ASP A 96 -20.40 6.82 3.46
C ASP A 96 -20.07 7.39 2.07
N ALA A 97 -19.57 6.55 1.15
CA ALA A 97 -19.40 6.94 -0.24
C ALA A 97 -20.75 7.26 -0.89
N PRO A 98 -20.95 8.46 -1.48
CA PRO A 98 -22.24 8.83 -2.06
C PRO A 98 -22.61 7.95 -3.27
N ARG A 99 -21.60 7.49 -4.01
CA ARG A 99 -21.73 6.60 -5.16
C ARG A 99 -20.57 5.61 -5.13
N LEU A 100 -20.91 4.33 -5.26
CA LEU A 100 -19.95 3.24 -5.25
C LEU A 100 -20.01 2.47 -6.57
N ARG A 101 -18.87 2.30 -7.23
CA ARG A 101 -18.76 1.47 -8.42
C ARG A 101 -18.51 0.01 -8.02
N ARG A 102 -19.40 -0.88 -8.47
CA ARG A 102 -19.30 -2.32 -8.28
C ARG A 102 -19.33 -3.00 -9.65
N GLY A 103 -18.15 -3.35 -10.16
CA GLY A 103 -17.99 -3.76 -11.55
C GLY A 103 -18.40 -2.63 -12.49
N ARG A 104 -19.40 -2.87 -13.35
CA ARG A 104 -19.92 -1.85 -14.28
C ARG A 104 -21.06 -0.99 -13.71
N ALA A 105 -21.62 -1.37 -12.55
CA ALA A 105 -22.75 -0.67 -11.96
C ALA A 105 -22.27 0.42 -10.99
N ILE A 106 -23.03 1.51 -10.90
CA ILE A 106 -22.93 2.51 -9.83
C ILE A 106 -24.11 2.28 -8.90
N VAL A 107 -23.84 2.08 -7.62
CA VAL A 107 -24.83 1.84 -6.58
C VAL A 107 -24.69 2.87 -5.47
N SER A 108 -25.80 3.18 -4.79
CA SER A 108 -25.78 3.92 -3.54
C SER A 108 -25.71 2.91 -2.39
N PRO A 109 -24.59 2.84 -1.66
CA PRO A 109 -24.50 1.96 -0.50
C PRO A 109 -25.42 2.46 0.62
N ARG A 110 -25.73 1.60 1.59
CA ARG A 110 -26.38 2.05 2.82
C ARG A 110 -25.38 2.90 3.63
N PRO A 111 -25.83 3.92 4.38
CA PRO A 111 -24.93 4.71 5.21
C PRO A 111 -24.16 3.84 6.21
N LEU A 112 -22.92 4.19 6.53
CA LEU A 112 -22.10 3.42 7.46
C LEU A 112 -22.72 3.37 8.87
N ALA A 113 -23.44 4.41 9.26
CA ALA A 113 -24.21 4.47 10.51
C ALA A 113 -25.27 3.36 10.65
N ALA A 114 -25.72 2.74 9.54
CA ALA A 114 -26.67 1.63 9.56
C ALA A 114 -25.98 0.24 9.48
N ALA A 115 -24.65 0.19 9.42
CA ALA A 115 -23.89 -1.05 9.41
C ALA A 115 -23.92 -1.73 10.79
N PRO A 116 -23.56 -3.02 10.89
CA PRO A 116 -23.21 -3.61 12.17
C PRO A 116 -22.10 -2.83 12.89
N GLY A 117 -22.28 -2.62 14.20
CA GLY A 117 -21.31 -1.93 15.05
C GLY A 117 -19.89 -2.51 14.94
N ALA A 118 -18.91 -1.69 14.57
CA ALA A 118 -17.52 -2.11 14.45
C ALA A 118 -16.52 -0.99 14.71
N GLU A 119 -15.32 -1.34 15.18
CA GLU A 119 -14.18 -0.42 15.23
C GLU A 119 -13.43 -0.47 13.89
N LEU A 120 -13.14 0.70 13.31
CA LEU A 120 -12.33 0.79 12.10
C LEU A 120 -10.90 1.20 12.40
N ARG A 121 -9.94 0.52 11.75
CA ARG A 121 -8.52 0.84 11.79
C ARG A 121 -7.97 0.97 10.39
N TRP A 122 -7.53 2.17 10.06
CA TRP A 122 -6.84 2.47 8.82
C TRP A 122 -5.33 2.32 9.01
N ALA A 123 -4.65 1.84 7.98
CA ALA A 123 -3.20 1.80 7.93
C ALA A 123 -2.68 2.13 6.53
N LYS A 124 -1.52 2.76 6.48
CA LYS A 124 -0.67 2.79 5.28
C LYS A 124 0.09 1.48 5.19
N VAL A 125 0.32 0.98 3.98
CA VAL A 125 1.16 -0.20 3.71
C VAL A 125 2.42 0.29 3.03
N GLU A 126 3.51 0.35 3.80
CA GLU A 126 4.75 1.02 3.41
C GLU A 126 5.92 0.04 3.31
N PRO A 127 6.85 0.25 2.36
CA PRO A 127 8.10 -0.50 2.34
C PRO A 127 8.93 -0.16 3.58
N GLU A 128 9.59 -1.15 4.18
CA GLU A 128 10.41 -0.95 5.38
C GLU A 128 11.84 -0.47 5.08
N ALA A 129 12.24 -0.50 3.80
CA ALA A 129 13.56 -0.08 3.34
C ALA A 129 13.45 0.78 2.10
N ALA A 130 14.27 1.83 2.01
CA ALA A 130 14.32 2.71 0.85
C ALA A 130 15.18 2.15 -0.31
N ASN A 131 16.09 1.22 -0.01
CA ASN A 131 17.01 0.64 -0.97
C ASN A 131 17.02 -0.88 -0.82
N LEU A 132 16.82 -1.59 -1.93
CA LEU A 132 16.80 -3.04 -2.03
C LEU A 132 17.58 -3.49 -3.27
N SER A 133 17.82 -4.78 -3.38
CA SER A 133 18.48 -5.38 -4.54
C SER A 133 17.96 -6.78 -4.81
N ASN A 134 17.57 -7.06 -6.05
CA ASN A 134 17.21 -8.40 -6.52
C ASN A 134 18.41 -9.36 -6.63
N THR A 135 19.63 -8.92 -6.26
CA THR A 135 20.84 -9.74 -6.22
C THR A 135 21.39 -9.93 -4.80
N THR A 136 20.67 -9.48 -3.77
CA THR A 136 21.11 -9.54 -2.36
C THR A 136 21.51 -10.95 -1.93
N SER A 137 20.85 -11.97 -2.47
CA SER A 137 21.16 -13.38 -2.19
C SER A 137 22.30 -14.00 -3.00
N GLY A 138 23.03 -13.19 -3.76
CA GLY A 138 24.19 -13.62 -4.55
C GLY A 138 23.87 -14.02 -5.99
N SER A 139 22.61 -14.16 -6.37
CA SER A 139 22.16 -14.32 -7.75
C SER A 139 20.85 -13.57 -7.98
N PHE A 140 20.51 -13.31 -9.24
CA PHE A 140 19.25 -12.64 -9.56
C PHE A 140 18.05 -13.48 -9.13
N ARG A 141 17.19 -12.88 -8.32
CA ARG A 141 15.85 -13.36 -8.02
C ARG A 141 14.95 -12.20 -7.61
N PHE A 142 13.65 -12.38 -7.74
CA PHE A 142 12.69 -11.42 -7.17
C PHE A 142 12.74 -11.51 -5.64
N GLU A 143 13.50 -10.62 -5.00
CA GLU A 143 13.60 -10.57 -3.54
C GLU A 143 12.30 -10.01 -2.95
N ALA A 144 11.88 -10.56 -1.82
CA ALA A 144 10.70 -10.06 -1.13
C ALA A 144 10.94 -8.64 -0.62
N ILE A 145 10.05 -7.72 -0.96
CA ILE A 145 10.07 -6.35 -0.45
C ILE A 145 9.41 -6.38 0.93
N PRO A 146 10.10 -6.05 2.04
CA PRO A 146 9.48 -5.99 3.34
C PRO A 146 8.48 -4.83 3.38
N TYR A 147 7.24 -5.12 3.76
CA TYR A 147 6.17 -4.13 3.90
C TYR A 147 5.61 -4.20 5.30
N ARG A 148 5.21 -3.05 5.84
CA ARG A 148 4.56 -2.94 7.14
C ARG A 148 3.29 -2.11 7.04
N ALA A 149 2.24 -2.57 7.73
CA ALA A 149 1.06 -1.77 7.99
C ALA A 149 1.35 -0.77 9.12
N VAL A 150 1.34 0.52 8.80
CA VAL A 150 1.51 1.63 9.74
C VAL A 150 0.13 2.21 10.05
N ASP A 151 -0.31 2.04 11.29
CA ASP A 151 -1.59 2.58 11.77
C ASP A 151 -1.71 4.09 11.50
N LEU A 152 -2.94 4.52 11.18
CA LEU A 152 -3.33 5.92 11.11
C LEU A 152 -4.26 6.24 12.30
N PRO A 153 -3.73 6.61 13.48
CA PRO A 153 -4.56 6.80 14.67
C PRO A 153 -5.60 7.91 14.52
N ALA A 154 -5.26 8.99 13.82
CA ALA A 154 -6.18 10.10 13.53
C ALA A 154 -7.35 9.69 12.61
N ALA A 155 -7.25 8.54 11.95
CA ALA A 155 -8.30 7.96 11.11
C ALA A 155 -9.12 6.90 11.85
N ALA A 156 -8.80 6.55 13.09
CA ALA A 156 -9.49 5.50 13.82
C ALA A 156 -10.99 5.81 13.98
N GLY A 157 -11.85 4.85 13.61
CA GLY A 157 -13.31 5.01 13.66
C GLY A 157 -13.90 5.96 12.62
N HIS A 158 -13.11 6.50 11.68
CA HIS A 158 -13.65 7.29 10.57
C HIS A 158 -14.10 6.39 9.43
N GLY A 159 -15.30 6.66 8.89
CA GLY A 159 -15.86 5.97 7.72
C GLY A 159 -15.21 6.35 6.39
N HIS A 160 -14.50 7.48 6.36
CA HIS A 160 -13.71 7.95 5.22
C HIS A 160 -12.54 8.81 5.70
N VAL A 161 -11.51 8.89 4.87
CA VAL A 161 -10.30 9.69 5.13
C VAL A 161 -9.76 10.30 3.84
N ALA A 162 -9.07 11.43 3.94
CA ALA A 162 -8.27 11.92 2.83
C ALA A 162 -7.12 10.93 2.56
N ALA A 163 -6.83 10.64 1.28
CA ALA A 163 -5.67 9.84 0.94
C ALA A 163 -4.39 10.64 1.25
N ASP A 164 -3.49 10.01 1.98
CA ASP A 164 -2.20 10.58 2.35
C ASP A 164 -1.08 9.70 1.80
N VAL A 165 -0.32 10.22 0.84
CA VAL A 165 0.77 9.49 0.17
C VAL A 165 2.16 9.77 0.75
N HIS A 166 2.27 10.52 1.86
CA HIS A 166 3.56 10.76 2.51
C HIS A 166 4.03 9.47 3.21
N PRO A 167 5.18 8.89 2.87
CA PRO A 167 5.74 7.78 3.62
C PRO A 167 6.14 8.22 5.03
N THR A 168 6.10 7.28 5.96
CA THR A 168 6.50 7.44 7.36
C THR A 168 7.68 6.54 7.74
N LEU A 169 7.92 5.46 6.97
CA LEU A 169 9.02 4.53 7.20
C LEU A 169 10.28 4.85 6.41
N THR A 170 10.14 5.62 5.34
CA THR A 170 11.22 6.06 4.45
C THR A 170 11.16 7.58 4.27
N PRO A 171 12.25 8.22 3.81
CA PRO A 171 12.23 9.65 3.53
C PRO A 171 11.17 10.01 2.48
N ASP A 172 10.40 11.06 2.76
CA ASP A 172 9.45 11.61 1.81
C ASP A 172 10.14 12.55 0.81
N HIS A 173 10.53 12.01 -0.34
CA HIS A 173 11.05 12.78 -1.46
C HIS A 173 9.95 13.36 -2.36
N GLY A 174 8.70 12.92 -2.19
CA GLY A 174 7.58 13.28 -3.05
C GLY A 174 6.79 14.49 -2.54
N HIS A 175 6.87 14.82 -1.25
CA HIS A 175 6.18 15.96 -0.62
C HIS A 175 4.68 15.98 -0.94
N GLY A 176 4.03 14.81 -0.81
CA GLY A 176 2.61 14.62 -1.13
C GLY A 176 2.31 14.17 -2.56
N LEU A 177 3.35 13.92 -3.36
CA LEU A 177 3.29 13.15 -4.61
C LEU A 177 3.82 11.74 -4.38
N GLY A 178 3.40 10.80 -5.22
CA GLY A 178 3.85 9.42 -5.15
C GLY A 178 2.72 8.43 -5.01
N THR A 179 3.10 7.24 -4.58
CA THR A 179 2.19 6.11 -4.47
C THR A 179 2.17 5.60 -3.04
N MET A 180 0.97 5.36 -2.54
CA MET A 180 0.73 4.73 -1.26
C MET A 180 -0.29 3.62 -1.38
N ARG A 181 -0.14 2.62 -0.53
CA ARG A 181 -1.09 1.52 -0.39
C ARG A 181 -1.77 1.61 0.96
N PHE A 182 -3.01 1.15 1.03
CA PHE A 182 -3.84 1.26 2.23
C PHE A 182 -4.45 -0.07 2.60
N GLN A 183 -4.62 -0.26 3.90
CA GLN A 183 -5.29 -1.40 4.50
C GLN A 183 -6.35 -0.90 5.49
N LEU A 184 -7.47 -1.62 5.54
CA LEU A 184 -8.57 -1.37 6.47
C LEU A 184 -8.87 -2.64 7.25
N GLU A 185 -8.97 -2.50 8.56
CA GLU A 185 -9.41 -3.53 9.49
C GLU A 185 -10.72 -3.08 10.16
N ALA A 186 -11.70 -4.00 10.23
CA ALA A 186 -12.94 -3.81 10.97
C ALA A 186 -13.04 -4.87 12.07
N ARG A 187 -13.22 -4.42 13.32
CA ARG A 187 -13.38 -5.29 14.50
C ARG A 187 -14.81 -5.24 15.02
N GLN A 188 -15.50 -6.36 15.00
CA GLN A 188 -16.86 -6.55 15.51
C GLN A 188 -16.82 -7.54 16.69
N GLY A 189 -16.69 -7.03 17.91
CA GLY A 189 -16.37 -7.85 19.08
C GLY A 189 -15.05 -8.60 18.89
N GLU A 190 -15.07 -9.92 18.99
CA GLU A 190 -13.90 -10.80 18.76
C GLU A 190 -13.61 -11.03 17.27
N ARG A 191 -14.54 -10.70 16.38
CA ARG A 191 -14.35 -10.90 14.94
C ARG A 191 -13.52 -9.77 14.36
N VAL A 192 -12.48 -10.14 13.61
CA VAL A 192 -11.69 -9.19 12.82
C VAL A 192 -11.77 -9.56 11.35
N VAL A 193 -12.17 -8.61 10.52
CA VAL A 193 -12.17 -8.71 9.06
C VAL A 193 -11.19 -7.68 8.53
N ARG A 194 -10.39 -8.03 7.51
CA ARG A 194 -9.35 -7.17 6.95
C ARG A 194 -9.46 -7.11 5.43
N SER A 195 -9.15 -5.95 4.87
CA SER A 195 -8.85 -5.84 3.44
C SER A 195 -7.46 -6.45 3.18
N PRO A 196 -7.13 -6.74 1.90
CA PRO A 196 -5.74 -7.01 1.51
C PRO A 196 -4.80 -5.91 2.02
N GLY A 197 -3.56 -6.29 2.34
CA GLY A 197 -2.62 -5.44 3.09
C GLY A 197 -1.17 -5.90 2.98
N ALA A 198 -0.35 -5.59 3.99
CA ALA A 198 1.11 -5.84 3.99
C ALA A 198 1.51 -7.32 3.76
N ASP A 199 0.62 -8.25 4.13
CA ASP A 199 0.84 -9.69 3.98
C ASP A 199 0.32 -10.24 2.63
N SER A 200 -0.38 -9.43 1.84
CA SER A 200 -0.97 -9.84 0.57
C SER A 200 0.06 -9.75 -0.56
N ARG A 201 0.62 -10.88 -1.00
CA ARG A 201 1.74 -10.95 -1.97
C ARG A 201 1.29 -11.33 -3.37
N ARG A 202 1.99 -10.84 -4.41
CA ARG A 202 1.72 -11.13 -5.84
C ARG A 202 2.09 -12.56 -6.28
N GLY A 203 2.76 -13.33 -5.42
CA GLY A 203 3.15 -14.72 -5.69
C GLY A 203 4.51 -14.84 -6.37
N ARG A 204 4.75 -15.94 -7.11
CA ARG A 204 6.05 -16.22 -7.74
C ARG A 204 6.36 -15.22 -8.85
N GLY A 205 7.64 -14.85 -9.00
CA GLY A 205 8.07 -13.90 -10.03
C GLY A 205 7.82 -12.44 -9.67
N ALA A 206 7.64 -12.15 -8.38
CA ALA A 206 7.35 -10.82 -7.87
C ALA A 206 7.88 -10.67 -6.43
N GLY A 207 8.47 -9.52 -6.13
CA GLY A 207 8.90 -9.17 -4.78
C GLY A 207 7.81 -8.47 -3.96
N GLY A 208 6.78 -7.91 -4.61
CA GLY A 208 5.85 -6.99 -3.99
C GLY A 208 4.46 -7.53 -3.66
N LEU A 209 3.51 -6.59 -3.61
CA LEU A 209 2.17 -6.80 -3.06
C LEU A 209 1.18 -7.23 -4.15
N SER A 210 0.13 -7.94 -3.75
CA SER A 210 -0.99 -8.26 -4.65
C SER A 210 -1.62 -6.98 -5.21
N ALA A 211 -2.13 -7.03 -6.43
CA ALA A 211 -2.92 -5.96 -7.03
C ALA A 211 -4.22 -5.66 -6.26
N ASP A 212 -4.64 -6.58 -5.37
CA ASP A 212 -5.80 -6.38 -4.50
C ASP A 212 -5.53 -5.44 -3.31
N VAL A 213 -4.26 -5.13 -3.02
CA VAL A 213 -3.93 -4.11 -2.01
C VAL A 213 -4.25 -2.74 -2.58
N HIS A 214 -5.16 -2.03 -1.91
CA HIS A 214 -5.71 -0.78 -2.43
C HIS A 214 -4.61 0.28 -2.59
N ARG A 215 -4.45 0.82 -3.80
CA ARG A 215 -3.36 1.72 -4.18
C ARG A 215 -3.90 3.06 -4.65
N VAL A 216 -3.29 4.14 -4.16
CA VAL A 216 -3.49 5.50 -4.67
C VAL A 216 -2.16 6.05 -5.14
N SER A 217 -2.15 6.60 -6.35
CA SER A 217 -1.02 7.30 -6.94
C SER A 217 -1.42 8.75 -7.24
N ILE A 218 -0.69 9.71 -6.68
CA ILE A 218 -0.87 11.14 -6.91
C ILE A 218 0.32 11.64 -7.72
N ARG A 219 0.05 12.01 -8.98
CA ARG A 219 1.06 12.56 -9.89
C ARG A 219 0.99 14.07 -9.97
N ARG A 220 2.10 14.73 -10.28
CA ARG A 220 2.14 16.19 -10.43
C ARG A 220 1.20 16.70 -11.52
N ASP A 221 1.30 16.12 -12.71
CA ASP A 221 0.59 16.51 -13.92
C ASP A 221 0.62 15.37 -14.95
N ASP A 222 0.07 15.60 -16.15
CA ASP A 222 -0.01 14.59 -17.23
C ASP A 222 1.20 14.59 -18.19
N THR A 223 2.30 15.27 -17.83
CA THR A 223 3.56 15.17 -18.58
C THR A 223 4.32 13.90 -18.21
N PHE A 224 5.29 13.49 -19.05
CA PHE A 224 6.19 12.38 -18.71
C PHE A 224 6.83 12.54 -17.32
N LEU A 225 7.39 13.72 -17.04
CA LEU A 225 7.97 14.02 -15.72
C LEU A 225 6.91 14.00 -14.60
N GLY A 226 5.66 14.36 -14.91
CA GLY A 226 4.54 14.23 -13.98
C GLY A 226 4.25 12.77 -13.65
N TYR A 227 4.21 11.89 -14.66
CA TYR A 227 4.05 10.45 -14.45
C TYR A 227 5.17 9.85 -13.60
N LEU A 228 6.43 10.24 -13.80
CA LEU A 228 7.54 9.78 -12.96
C LEU A 228 7.34 10.08 -11.48
N THR A 229 6.56 11.12 -11.13
CA THR A 229 6.27 11.41 -9.71
C THR A 229 5.40 10.35 -9.04
N GLU A 230 4.71 9.47 -9.78
CA GLU A 230 4.00 8.31 -9.20
C GLU A 230 4.95 7.33 -8.50
N MET A 231 6.24 7.34 -8.87
CA MET A 231 7.29 6.48 -8.30
C MET A 231 7.78 6.94 -6.92
N TYR A 232 7.44 8.16 -6.48
CA TYR A 232 7.78 8.60 -5.13
C TYR A 232 7.12 7.71 -4.07
N GLY A 233 7.81 7.52 -2.94
CA GLY A 233 7.40 6.61 -1.87
C GLY A 233 7.68 5.13 -2.15
N GLN A 234 8.14 4.77 -3.37
CA GLN A 234 8.59 3.42 -3.68
C GLN A 234 10.10 3.27 -3.41
N PRO A 235 10.57 2.06 -3.03
CA PRO A 235 11.98 1.82 -2.83
C PRO A 235 12.75 1.82 -4.15
N TYR A 236 14.02 2.20 -4.09
CA TYR A 236 14.97 1.82 -5.12
C TYR A 236 15.21 0.31 -5.05
N ILE A 237 15.19 -0.38 -6.20
CA ILE A 237 15.45 -1.82 -6.29
C ILE A 237 16.49 -2.05 -7.38
N TRP A 238 17.74 -2.34 -7.01
CA TRP A 238 18.75 -2.72 -7.98
C TRP A 238 18.33 -3.96 -8.77
N ALA A 239 18.49 -3.89 -10.10
CA ALA A 239 18.03 -4.90 -11.04
C ALA A 239 16.54 -5.21 -10.85
N SER A 240 15.72 -4.17 -10.73
CA SER A 240 14.27 -4.28 -10.84
C SER A 240 13.91 -5.01 -12.14
N ALA A 241 12.87 -5.84 -12.08
CA ALA A 241 12.56 -6.75 -13.17
C ALA A 241 11.08 -7.08 -13.25
N GLY A 242 10.70 -7.80 -14.31
CA GLY A 242 9.39 -8.42 -14.48
C GLY A 242 9.49 -9.76 -15.18
N THR A 243 8.45 -10.60 -15.04
CA THR A 243 8.36 -11.84 -15.84
C THR A 243 7.92 -11.58 -17.28
N SER A 244 7.43 -10.38 -17.58
CA SER A 244 7.09 -9.89 -18.91
C SER A 244 7.18 -8.35 -18.92
N PRO A 245 7.18 -7.70 -20.09
CA PRO A 245 7.19 -6.23 -20.19
C PRO A 245 6.05 -5.56 -19.41
N ASN A 246 4.85 -6.14 -19.43
CA ASN A 246 3.67 -5.60 -18.75
C ASN A 246 3.54 -6.09 -17.29
N ASN A 247 4.59 -6.71 -16.74
CA ASN A 247 4.60 -7.26 -15.39
C ASN A 247 5.91 -6.91 -14.65
N HIS A 248 6.42 -5.71 -14.90
CA HIS A 248 7.63 -5.17 -14.27
C HIS A 248 7.34 -4.60 -12.87
N GLN A 249 8.30 -4.66 -11.95
CA GLN A 249 8.17 -4.07 -10.61
C GLN A 249 7.82 -2.56 -10.66
N SER A 250 8.33 -1.84 -11.65
CA SER A 250 8.03 -0.42 -11.89
C SER A 250 6.60 -0.17 -12.40
N GLU A 251 6.08 -0.99 -13.32
CA GLU A 251 4.68 -0.94 -13.79
C GLU A 251 3.66 -1.11 -12.65
N HIS A 252 4.04 -1.90 -11.65
CA HIS A 252 3.22 -2.14 -10.46
C HIS A 252 3.43 -1.12 -9.35
N LEU A 253 4.36 -0.16 -9.52
CA LEU A 253 4.76 0.80 -8.52
C LEU A 253 5.19 0.09 -7.22
N GLU A 254 6.07 -0.91 -7.33
CA GLU A 254 6.65 -1.63 -6.19
C GLU A 254 8.06 -1.16 -5.85
N GLY A 255 8.70 -0.49 -6.81
CA GLY A 255 10.08 -0.02 -6.75
C GLY A 255 10.70 -0.02 -8.14
N SER A 256 11.86 0.62 -8.27
CA SER A 256 12.53 0.79 -9.56
C SER A 256 14.03 0.95 -9.45
N ASP A 257 14.74 0.74 -10.55
CA ASP A 257 16.11 1.19 -10.74
C ASP A 257 16.20 2.42 -11.67
N CYS A 258 17.41 2.77 -12.10
CA CYS A 258 17.63 3.91 -12.99
C CYS A 258 17.15 3.68 -14.42
N ALA A 259 17.12 2.43 -14.91
CA ALA A 259 16.69 2.12 -16.26
C ALA A 259 15.16 2.23 -16.39
N ASP A 260 14.43 1.83 -15.35
CA ASP A 260 12.97 1.99 -15.26
C ASP A 260 12.51 3.43 -15.52
N LEU A 261 13.23 4.41 -14.99
CA LEU A 261 12.88 5.83 -15.13
C LEU A 261 12.95 6.32 -16.58
N MET A 262 13.69 5.61 -17.44
CA MET A 262 13.81 5.94 -18.87
C MET A 262 12.68 5.35 -19.72
N VAL A 263 11.94 4.38 -19.19
CA VAL A 263 10.94 3.59 -19.94
C VAL A 263 9.53 3.62 -19.32
N TYR A 264 9.34 4.37 -18.24
CA TYR A 264 8.06 4.50 -17.52
C TYR A 264 6.97 5.24 -18.32
#